data_AF-A0A8E2U0P3-F1
#
_entry.id   AF-A0A8E2U0P3-F1
#
_cell.length_a   1.000
_cell.length_b   1.000
_cell.length_c   1.000
_cell.angle_alpha   90.00
_cell.angle_beta   90.00
_cell.angle_gamma   90.00
#
_symmetry.space_group_name_H-M   'P 1'
#
loop_
_entity.id
_entity.type
_entity.pdbx_description
1 polymer ?
#
loop_
_entity_poly.entity_id
_entity_poly.type
_entity_poly.pdbx_seq_one_letter_code
_entity_poly.pdbx_strand_id
1 'polypeptide(L)'
;MLVVVLLGGCAHKPLNIGSAQLPERIELVDTPFFAQEDYQCGPAALATMLAHGGRPVTPEQLVDQVYIPQRRGSLQVEMVAAARANGMLVYPLRPRLETLLEEVAAGNPVLVLQNLAFDRWPQWHFAVVIGYDLGEQEIILRSGTTRRWVGSFHQFERSWAKGDRWAIVTVRPDRLPATAEEAVWLRAANDLEQVGLVDSAQVAYRVAGERWPGGMPWFALANSEYALGDRQAAEQALRISVSRDAGFAPGWFNLSHVLAEKGCFNEAQQARTCAASISPQDTRFAEPLPLPVAGARQACQAIPACR
;
A
#
# COMPACT_ATOMS: atom_id res chain seq x y z
N MET A 1 -4.39 -36.55 47.92
CA MET A 1 -3.25 -35.71 47.53
C MET A 1 -3.61 -35.03 46.21
N LEU A 2 -4.05 -33.77 46.27
CA LEU A 2 -4.52 -33.02 45.09
C LEU A 2 -3.33 -32.22 44.54
N VAL A 3 -2.84 -32.57 43.37
CA VAL A 3 -1.75 -31.85 42.69
C VAL A 3 -2.38 -30.73 41.88
N VAL A 4 -2.19 -29.49 42.32
CA VAL A 4 -2.56 -28.29 41.56
C VAL A 4 -1.37 -27.93 40.67
N VAL A 5 -1.53 -28.08 39.36
CA VAL A 5 -0.57 -27.63 38.34
C VAL A 5 -0.89 -26.16 38.03
N LEU A 6 -0.06 -25.25 38.52
CA LEU A 6 -0.11 -23.85 38.16
C LEU A 6 0.61 -23.65 36.82
N LEU A 7 -0.16 -23.49 35.74
CA LEU A 7 0.35 -23.00 34.46
C LEU A 7 0.66 -21.51 34.58
N GLY A 8 1.93 -21.17 34.80
CA GLY A 8 2.41 -19.79 34.73
C GLY A 8 2.46 -19.33 33.28
N GLY A 9 1.42 -18.64 32.82
CA GLY A 9 1.46 -17.88 31.57
C GLY A 9 2.30 -16.62 31.76
N CYS A 10 3.40 -16.47 31.02
CA CYS A 10 4.16 -15.23 30.95
C CYS A 10 3.30 -14.14 30.30
N ALA A 11 2.73 -13.26 31.12
CA ALA A 11 2.08 -12.04 30.65
C ALA A 11 3.16 -11.10 30.08
N HIS A 12 3.37 -11.14 28.76
CA HIS A 12 4.12 -10.10 28.05
C HIS A 12 3.32 -8.80 28.18
N LYS A 13 3.84 -7.83 28.92
CA LYS A 13 3.20 -6.51 29.04
C LYS A 13 3.53 -5.73 27.77
N PRO A 14 2.53 -5.32 26.97
CA PRO A 14 2.79 -4.44 25.84
C PRO A 14 3.33 -3.10 26.35
N LEU A 15 4.31 -2.54 25.64
CA LEU A 15 4.84 -1.22 25.90
C LEU A 15 4.13 -0.22 24.98
N ASN A 16 3.79 0.94 25.54
CA ASN A 16 3.20 2.02 24.76
C ASN A 16 4.32 2.80 24.08
N ILE A 17 4.37 2.72 22.74
CA ILE A 17 5.23 3.57 21.93
C ILE A 17 4.33 4.41 21.03
N GLY A 18 4.28 5.71 21.29
CA GLY A 18 3.29 6.58 20.67
C GLY A 18 1.86 6.15 21.04
N SER A 19 1.04 5.87 20.01
CA SER A 19 -0.33 5.38 20.15
C SER A 19 -0.48 3.86 20.05
N ALA A 20 0.61 3.14 19.75
CA ALA A 20 0.58 1.70 19.53
C ALA A 20 0.96 0.90 20.78
N GLN A 21 0.24 -0.20 21.01
CA GLN A 21 0.60 -1.22 21.98
C GLN A 21 1.45 -2.26 21.26
N LEU A 22 2.75 -2.23 21.51
CA LEU A 22 3.70 -3.13 20.87
C LEU A 22 4.10 -4.26 21.82
N PRO A 23 4.30 -5.50 21.34
CA PRO A 23 4.95 -6.53 22.13
C PRO A 23 6.36 -6.05 22.51
N GLU A 24 6.83 -6.42 23.70
CA GLU A 24 8.14 -6.00 24.22
C GLU A 24 9.30 -6.39 23.29
N ARG A 25 9.20 -7.58 22.68
CA ARG A 25 10.12 -8.06 21.66
C ARG A 25 9.41 -8.86 20.61
N ILE A 26 9.91 -8.81 19.39
CA ILE A 26 9.47 -9.67 18.28
C ILE A 26 10.63 -9.88 17.31
N GLU A 27 10.72 -11.08 16.74
CA GLU A 27 11.63 -11.37 15.64
C GLU A 27 10.90 -12.27 14.63
N LEU A 28 10.79 -11.82 13.39
CA LEU A 28 10.24 -12.55 12.26
C LEU A 28 11.30 -13.53 11.74
N VAL A 29 11.60 -14.56 12.54
CA VAL A 29 12.71 -15.50 12.33
C VAL A 29 12.67 -16.21 10.97
N ASP A 30 11.46 -16.44 10.44
CA ASP A 30 11.21 -17.10 9.16
C ASP A 30 11.37 -16.17 7.95
N THR A 31 11.61 -14.86 8.17
CA THR A 31 11.89 -13.92 7.08
C THR A 31 13.08 -14.45 6.26
N PRO A 32 12.92 -14.64 4.94
CA PRO A 32 13.96 -15.15 4.06
C PRO A 32 15.27 -14.37 4.19
N PHE A 33 16.37 -15.01 3.84
CA PHE A 33 17.68 -14.36 3.84
C PHE A 33 18.49 -14.84 2.66
N PHE A 34 18.95 -13.88 1.87
CA PHE A 34 19.84 -14.09 0.74
C PHE A 34 21.16 -13.40 1.06
N ALA A 35 22.19 -14.19 1.39
CA ALA A 35 23.52 -13.69 1.64
C ALA A 35 24.19 -13.34 0.30
N GLN A 36 24.64 -12.09 0.13
CA GLN A 36 25.38 -11.69 -1.06
C GLN A 36 26.49 -10.70 -0.73
N GLU A 37 27.57 -10.77 -1.52
CA GLU A 37 28.70 -9.85 -1.49
C GLU A 37 28.46 -8.63 -2.41
N ASP A 38 29.41 -7.68 -2.40
CA ASP A 38 29.43 -6.34 -3.00
C ASP A 38 28.37 -5.98 -4.08
N TYR A 39 27.77 -4.79 -3.89
CA TYR A 39 26.87 -4.10 -4.84
C TYR A 39 25.49 -4.74 -5.10
N GLN A 40 25.14 -5.84 -4.41
CA GLN A 40 23.85 -6.55 -4.56
C GLN A 40 22.90 -6.38 -3.36
N CYS A 41 23.15 -5.44 -2.45
CA CYS A 41 22.30 -5.24 -1.27
C CYS A 41 20.84 -4.91 -1.63
N GLY A 42 20.60 -4.20 -2.74
CA GLY A 42 19.26 -3.92 -3.26
C GLY A 42 18.50 -5.20 -3.69
N PRO A 43 19.00 -5.94 -4.71
CA PRO A 43 18.38 -7.20 -5.13
C PRO A 43 18.15 -8.20 -4.00
N ALA A 44 19.11 -8.38 -3.08
CA ALA A 44 18.97 -9.31 -1.96
C ALA A 44 17.87 -8.89 -0.97
N ALA A 45 17.84 -7.60 -0.62
CA ALA A 45 16.82 -7.06 0.27
C ALA A 45 15.43 -7.12 -0.39
N LEU A 46 15.33 -6.82 -1.69
CA LEU A 46 14.06 -6.92 -2.40
C LEU A 46 13.58 -8.37 -2.53
N ALA A 47 14.47 -9.31 -2.86
CA ALA A 47 14.14 -10.74 -2.91
C ALA A 47 13.60 -11.23 -1.56
N THR A 48 14.19 -10.77 -0.45
CA THR A 48 13.70 -11.06 0.91
C THR A 48 12.25 -10.61 1.09
N MET A 49 11.94 -9.37 0.71
CA MET A 49 10.60 -8.79 0.83
C MET A 49 9.57 -9.49 -0.06
N LEU A 50 9.93 -9.78 -1.31
CA LEU A 50 9.07 -10.46 -2.27
C LEU A 50 8.79 -11.91 -1.86
N ALA A 51 9.83 -12.64 -1.43
CA ALA A 51 9.68 -14.01 -0.95
C ALA A 51 8.79 -14.08 0.31
N HIS A 52 8.96 -13.14 1.25
CA HIS A 52 8.05 -13.00 2.41
C HIS A 52 6.59 -12.75 1.99
N GLY A 53 6.39 -11.91 0.96
CA GLY A 53 5.09 -11.62 0.37
C GLY A 53 4.45 -12.76 -0.43
N GLY A 54 5.10 -13.93 -0.51
CA GLY A 54 4.62 -15.09 -1.27
C GLY A 54 4.96 -15.03 -2.77
N ARG A 55 5.89 -14.16 -3.16
CA ARG A 55 6.47 -14.08 -4.51
C ARG A 55 7.92 -14.57 -4.47
N PRO A 56 8.17 -15.89 -4.54
CA PRO A 56 9.53 -16.41 -4.49
C PRO A 56 10.30 -15.96 -5.73
N VAL A 57 11.28 -15.08 -5.50
CA VAL A 57 12.25 -14.62 -6.51
C VAL A 57 13.63 -14.66 -5.90
N THR A 58 14.65 -14.88 -6.72
CA THR A 58 16.04 -14.83 -6.28
C THR A 58 16.65 -13.46 -6.57
N PRO A 59 17.69 -13.03 -5.84
CA PRO A 59 18.34 -11.75 -6.14
C PRO A 59 18.92 -11.71 -7.56
N GLU A 60 19.38 -12.84 -8.09
CA GLU A 60 19.92 -12.95 -9.46
C GLU A 60 18.88 -12.55 -10.51
N GLN A 61 17.60 -12.88 -10.28
CA GLN A 61 16.49 -12.52 -11.16
C GLN A 61 16.13 -11.03 -11.10
N LEU A 62 16.57 -10.33 -10.04
CA LEU A 62 16.27 -8.93 -9.79
C LEU A 62 17.42 -7.99 -10.19
N VAL A 63 18.62 -8.51 -10.47
CA VAL A 63 19.79 -7.69 -10.82
C VAL A 63 19.45 -6.76 -11.98
N ASP A 64 18.95 -7.29 -13.10
CA ASP A 64 18.64 -6.48 -14.29
C ASP A 64 17.49 -5.48 -14.07
N GLN A 65 16.69 -5.66 -13.02
CA GLN A 65 15.57 -4.77 -12.70
C GLN A 65 15.97 -3.65 -11.73
N VAL A 66 16.98 -3.87 -10.90
CA VAL A 66 17.25 -3.07 -9.69
C VAL A 66 18.67 -2.54 -9.63
N TYR A 67 19.63 -3.16 -10.31
CA TYR A 67 21.03 -2.77 -10.29
C TYR A 67 21.35 -1.77 -11.41
N ILE A 68 21.98 -0.64 -11.05
CA ILE A 68 22.47 0.36 -12.00
C ILE A 68 24.00 0.33 -12.03
N PRO A 69 24.64 -0.19 -13.10
CA PRO A 69 26.09 -0.32 -13.19
C PRO A 69 26.85 1.00 -13.01
N GLN A 70 26.33 2.11 -13.56
CA GLN A 70 26.95 3.43 -13.48
C GLN A 70 26.92 4.02 -12.07
N ARG A 71 26.01 3.53 -11.22
CA ARG A 71 25.86 3.94 -9.81
C ARG A 71 26.45 2.90 -8.85
N ARG A 72 26.88 1.74 -9.35
CA ARG A 72 27.34 0.59 -8.57
C ARG A 72 26.39 0.28 -7.40
N GLY A 73 25.10 0.27 -7.68
CA GLY A 73 24.07 0.05 -6.65
C GLY A 73 22.66 0.20 -7.18
N SER A 74 21.71 0.26 -6.27
CA SER A 74 20.28 0.38 -6.54
C SER A 74 19.76 1.68 -5.95
N LEU A 75 18.75 2.31 -6.56
CA LEU A 75 18.06 3.44 -5.95
C LEU A 75 16.66 3.02 -5.50
N GLN A 76 16.05 3.87 -4.67
CA GLN A 76 14.72 3.65 -4.13
C GLN A 76 13.68 3.46 -5.25
N VAL A 77 13.83 4.19 -6.37
CA VAL A 77 12.90 4.15 -7.49
C VAL A 77 12.91 2.79 -8.18
N GLU A 78 14.08 2.19 -8.42
CA GLU A 78 14.19 0.88 -9.05
C GLU A 78 13.70 -0.23 -8.10
N MET A 79 13.97 -0.11 -6.80
CA MET A 79 13.43 -1.02 -5.79
C MET A 79 11.90 -1.03 -5.81
N VAL A 80 11.28 0.15 -5.85
CA VAL A 80 9.82 0.31 -5.92
C VAL A 80 9.27 -0.22 -7.23
N ALA A 81 9.89 0.11 -8.36
CA ALA A 81 9.45 -0.31 -9.69
C ALA A 81 9.53 -1.85 -9.85
N ALA A 82 10.63 -2.46 -9.43
CA ALA A 82 10.79 -3.91 -9.49
C ALA A 82 9.81 -4.64 -8.56
N ALA A 83 9.56 -4.13 -7.35
CA ALA A 83 8.55 -4.69 -6.47
C ALA A 83 7.15 -4.71 -7.13
N ARG A 84 6.78 -3.59 -7.76
CA ARG A 84 5.51 -3.48 -8.51
C ARG A 84 5.46 -4.43 -9.69
N ALA A 85 6.53 -4.51 -10.49
CA ALA A 85 6.63 -5.44 -11.62
C ALA A 85 6.45 -6.92 -11.20
N ASN A 86 6.77 -7.24 -9.94
CA ASN A 86 6.55 -8.56 -9.34
C ASN A 86 5.15 -8.71 -8.69
N GLY A 87 4.20 -7.82 -9.01
CA GLY A 87 2.81 -7.91 -8.59
C GLY A 87 2.56 -7.55 -7.12
N MET A 88 3.48 -6.81 -6.49
CA MET A 88 3.36 -6.38 -5.10
C MET A 88 3.00 -4.91 -5.02
N LEU A 89 2.06 -4.58 -4.12
CA LEU A 89 1.78 -3.21 -3.75
C LEU A 89 2.91 -2.71 -2.84
N VAL A 90 3.49 -1.56 -3.19
CA VAL A 90 4.55 -0.93 -2.40
C VAL A 90 3.97 0.20 -1.57
N TYR A 91 3.94 0.02 -0.26
CA TYR A 91 3.37 0.99 0.68
C TYR A 91 4.50 1.73 1.42
N PRO A 92 4.64 3.06 1.23
CA PRO A 92 5.63 3.85 1.95
C PRO A 92 5.19 4.11 3.40
N LEU A 93 6.12 3.94 4.33
CA LEU A 93 5.87 4.23 5.74
C LEU A 93 6.13 5.70 6.07
N ARG A 94 5.49 6.20 7.12
CA ARG A 94 5.87 7.48 7.71
C ARG A 94 7.32 7.39 8.23
N PRO A 95 8.12 8.46 8.11
CA PRO A 95 9.54 8.46 8.48
C PRO A 95 9.73 8.54 10.01
N ARG A 96 9.29 7.50 10.70
CA ARG A 96 9.17 7.40 12.16
C ARG A 96 9.47 5.97 12.60
N LEU A 97 10.32 5.80 13.62
CA LEU A 97 10.68 4.48 14.15
C LEU A 97 9.42 3.73 14.58
N GLU A 98 8.49 4.42 15.22
CA GLU A 98 7.27 3.85 15.77
C GLU A 98 6.43 3.17 14.68
N THR A 99 6.27 3.83 13.53
CA THR A 99 5.54 3.27 12.37
C THR A 99 6.23 2.03 11.80
N LEU A 100 7.56 2.01 11.80
CA LEU A 100 8.34 0.83 11.40
C LEU A 100 8.15 -0.33 12.38
N LEU A 101 8.22 -0.08 13.69
CA LEU A 101 8.04 -1.11 14.71
C LEU A 101 6.61 -1.67 14.71
N GLU A 102 5.60 -0.83 14.46
CA GLU A 102 4.20 -1.24 14.29
C GLU A 102 4.01 -2.27 13.16
N GLU A 103 4.66 -2.05 12.00
CA GLU A 103 4.62 -3.01 10.89
C GLU A 103 5.32 -4.33 11.24
N VAL A 104 6.51 -4.26 11.85
CA VAL A 104 7.26 -5.45 12.25
C VAL A 104 6.46 -6.25 13.30
N ALA A 105 5.83 -5.59 14.26
CA ALA A 105 4.95 -6.19 15.25
C ALA A 105 3.73 -6.89 14.61
N ALA A 106 3.25 -6.38 13.49
CA ALA A 106 2.16 -6.96 12.72
C ALA A 106 2.60 -8.08 11.75
N GLY A 107 3.88 -8.45 11.73
CA GLY A 107 4.41 -9.51 10.87
C GLY A 107 4.89 -9.05 9.50
N ASN A 108 5.02 -7.73 9.29
CA ASN A 108 5.52 -7.15 8.05
C ASN A 108 7.00 -6.75 8.23
N PRO A 109 7.96 -7.46 7.60
CA PRO A 109 9.33 -6.97 7.55
C PRO A 109 9.37 -5.66 6.76
N VAL A 110 10.30 -4.77 7.14
CA VAL A 110 10.37 -3.41 6.58
C VAL A 110 11.68 -3.24 5.85
N LEU A 111 11.59 -2.89 4.57
CA LEU A 111 12.75 -2.55 3.75
C LEU A 111 13.13 -1.10 3.99
N VAL A 112 14.39 -0.86 4.34
CA VAL A 112 14.92 0.46 4.67
C VAL A 112 16.17 0.78 3.87
N LEU A 113 16.45 2.07 3.70
CA LEU A 113 17.71 2.57 3.16
C LEU A 113 18.52 3.24 4.27
N GLN A 114 19.72 2.73 4.51
CA GLN A 114 20.67 3.30 5.46
C GLN A 114 21.88 3.87 4.71
N ASN A 115 22.54 4.84 5.33
CA ASN A 115 23.92 5.20 4.99
C ASN A 115 24.82 4.81 6.17
N LEU A 116 25.62 3.77 5.96
CA LEU A 116 26.47 3.18 7.02
C LEU A 116 27.79 3.93 7.22
N ALA A 117 28.12 4.88 6.34
CA ALA A 117 29.38 5.61 6.38
C ALA A 117 29.21 7.10 6.78
N PHE A 118 30.29 7.87 6.69
CA PHE A 118 30.32 9.30 6.98
C PHE A 118 29.74 10.12 5.81
N ASP A 119 29.21 11.31 6.09
CA ASP A 119 28.45 12.10 5.11
C ASP A 119 29.26 12.51 3.87
N ARG A 120 30.60 12.58 4.00
CA ARG A 120 31.53 12.86 2.89
C ARG A 120 31.82 11.66 1.98
N TRP A 121 31.50 10.44 2.40
CA TRP A 121 31.75 9.18 1.67
C TRP A 121 30.62 8.19 1.96
N PRO A 122 29.43 8.37 1.35
CA PRO A 122 28.25 7.58 1.69
C PRO A 122 28.43 6.11 1.30
N GLN A 123 27.99 5.21 2.19
CA GLN A 123 27.83 3.78 1.91
C GLN A 123 26.34 3.46 2.02
N TRP A 124 25.66 3.61 0.89
CA TRP A 124 24.24 3.30 0.78
C TRP A 124 24.00 1.81 0.91
N HIS A 125 23.03 1.45 1.75
CA HIS A 125 22.80 0.07 2.16
C HIS A 125 21.31 -0.19 2.34
N PHE A 126 20.76 -1.08 1.52
CA PHE A 126 19.43 -1.62 1.77
C PHE A 126 19.52 -2.76 2.79
N ALA A 127 18.61 -2.73 3.75
CA ALA A 127 18.47 -3.76 4.77
C ALA A 127 16.99 -4.02 5.04
N VAL A 128 16.68 -5.16 5.64
CA VAL A 128 15.31 -5.53 6.00
C VAL A 128 15.23 -5.64 7.51
N VAL A 129 14.45 -4.77 8.15
CA VAL A 129 14.13 -4.90 9.58
C VAL A 129 13.14 -6.05 9.76
N ILE A 130 13.47 -6.95 10.66
CA ILE A 130 12.69 -8.16 10.95
C ILE A 130 12.34 -8.30 12.43
N GLY A 131 12.82 -7.42 13.29
CA GLY A 131 12.58 -7.56 14.72
C GLY A 131 13.14 -6.41 15.53
N TYR A 132 12.77 -6.41 16.81
CA TYR A 132 13.23 -5.45 17.79
C TYR A 132 13.11 -6.00 19.21
N ASP A 133 13.81 -5.36 20.13
CA ASP A 133 13.65 -5.49 21.57
C ASP A 133 13.53 -4.10 22.18
N LEU A 134 12.39 -3.80 22.79
CA LEU A 134 12.13 -2.49 23.40
C LEU A 134 12.83 -2.31 24.75
N GLY A 135 13.05 -3.40 25.49
CA GLY A 135 13.72 -3.38 26.78
C GLY A 135 15.22 -3.09 26.64
N GLU A 136 15.86 -3.77 25.68
CA GLU A 136 17.28 -3.59 25.35
C GLU A 136 17.53 -2.46 24.35
N GLN A 137 16.46 -1.87 23.78
CA GLN A 137 16.52 -0.87 22.71
C GLN A 137 17.30 -1.33 21.47
N GLU A 138 17.08 -2.58 21.06
CA GLU A 138 17.76 -3.22 19.94
C GLU A 138 16.84 -3.38 18.74
N ILE A 139 17.41 -3.29 17.54
CA ILE A 139 16.76 -3.61 16.26
C ILE A 139 17.48 -4.76 15.58
N ILE A 140 16.71 -5.58 14.87
CA ILE A 140 17.19 -6.82 14.25
C ILE A 140 16.95 -6.74 12.74
N LEU A 141 17.99 -6.96 11.94
CA LEU A 141 17.96 -6.84 10.49
C LEU A 141 18.51 -8.07 9.76
N ARG A 142 17.98 -8.34 8.56
CA ARG A 142 18.72 -8.99 7.47
C ARG A 142 19.58 -7.91 6.80
N SER A 143 20.89 -8.07 6.81
CA SER A 143 21.81 -7.00 6.37
C SER A 143 23.09 -7.56 5.73
N GLY A 144 23.26 -7.31 4.43
CA GLY A 144 24.43 -7.80 3.66
C GLY A 144 24.61 -9.31 3.79
N THR A 145 25.82 -9.74 4.18
CA THR A 145 26.14 -11.15 4.45
C THR A 145 25.71 -11.63 5.84
N THR A 146 25.18 -10.74 6.69
CA THR A 146 24.77 -11.06 8.07
C THR A 146 23.28 -11.37 8.14
N ARG A 147 22.96 -12.65 8.39
CA ARG A 147 21.58 -13.12 8.55
C ARG A 147 20.84 -12.44 9.69
N ARG A 148 21.50 -12.27 10.84
CA ARG A 148 20.90 -11.66 12.04
C ARG A 148 21.84 -10.58 12.55
N TRP A 149 21.69 -9.38 12.01
CA TRP A 149 22.41 -8.22 12.50
C TRP A 149 21.60 -7.57 13.62
N VAL A 150 22.25 -7.28 14.76
CA VAL A 150 21.63 -6.61 15.91
C VAL A 150 22.40 -5.34 16.21
N GLY A 151 21.70 -4.25 16.46
CA GLY A 151 22.28 -3.00 16.89
C GLY A 151 21.28 -2.15 17.67
N SER A 152 21.75 -1.07 18.29
CA SER A 152 20.86 -0.20 19.08
C SER A 152 19.98 0.67 18.18
N PHE A 153 18.80 1.04 18.69
CA PHE A 153 17.90 2.00 18.04
C PHE A 153 18.62 3.30 17.67
N HIS A 154 19.49 3.81 18.55
CA HIS A 154 20.26 5.02 18.28
C HIS A 154 21.19 4.87 17.06
N GLN A 155 21.91 3.75 16.95
CA GLN A 155 22.79 3.51 15.81
C GLN A 155 21.99 3.38 14.51
N PHE A 156 20.88 2.65 14.57
CA PHE A 156 19.97 2.48 13.44
C PHE A 156 19.40 3.82 12.97
N GLU A 157 18.74 4.57 13.86
CA GLU A 157 18.14 5.88 13.56
C GLU A 157 19.14 6.84 12.92
N ARG A 158 20.36 6.90 13.45
CA ARG A 158 21.40 7.78 12.89
C ARG A 158 21.76 7.43 11.45
N SER A 159 21.86 6.14 11.13
CA SER A 159 22.17 5.68 9.76
C SER A 159 20.97 5.76 8.82
N TRP A 160 19.75 5.57 9.33
CA TRP A 160 18.50 5.62 8.59
C TRP A 160 18.07 7.06 8.27
N ALA A 161 18.30 7.99 9.20
CA ALA A 161 18.03 9.42 9.00
C ALA A 161 18.81 10.01 7.81
N LYS A 162 20.00 9.48 7.51
CA LYS A 162 20.79 9.88 6.34
C LYS A 162 20.20 9.44 4.99
N GLY A 163 19.32 8.44 5.00
CA GLY A 163 18.51 8.02 3.85
C GLY A 163 17.10 8.59 3.91
N ASP A 164 16.93 9.76 4.51
CA ASP A 164 15.64 10.45 4.73
C ASP A 164 14.59 9.61 5.45
N ARG A 165 15.05 8.65 6.28
CA ARG A 165 14.21 7.64 6.92
C ARG A 165 13.29 6.92 5.92
N TRP A 166 13.79 6.65 4.73
CA TRP A 166 13.03 5.91 3.73
C TRP A 166 12.78 4.48 4.20
N ALA A 167 11.51 4.09 4.19
CA ALA A 167 11.06 2.75 4.55
C ALA A 167 9.81 2.38 3.76
N ILE A 168 9.75 1.13 3.31
CA ILE A 168 8.58 0.59 2.62
C ILE A 168 8.27 -0.82 3.13
N VAL A 169 7.00 -1.20 2.99
CA VAL A 169 6.57 -2.60 3.02
C VAL A 169 6.06 -2.99 1.64
N THR A 170 6.32 -4.24 1.25
CA THR A 170 5.73 -4.83 0.04
C THR A 170 4.64 -5.80 0.46
N VAL A 171 3.41 -5.51 0.10
CA VAL A 171 2.25 -6.32 0.50
C VAL A 171 1.49 -6.80 -0.72
N ARG A 172 0.75 -7.89 -0.56
CA ARG A 172 -0.18 -8.31 -1.60
C ARG A 172 -1.31 -7.28 -1.70
N PRO A 173 -1.89 -7.05 -2.88
CA PRO A 173 -2.98 -6.08 -3.05
C PRO A 173 -4.25 -6.40 -2.24
N ASP A 174 -4.39 -7.65 -1.77
CA ASP A 174 -5.51 -8.12 -0.94
C ASP A 174 -5.28 -7.92 0.57
N ARG A 175 -4.15 -7.33 0.99
CA ARG A 175 -3.77 -7.19 2.41
C ARG A 175 -3.28 -5.80 2.74
N LEU A 176 -3.93 -5.17 3.71
CA LEU A 176 -3.50 -3.88 4.24
C LEU A 176 -2.29 -4.03 5.17
N PRO A 177 -1.32 -3.10 5.11
CA PRO A 177 -0.31 -2.96 6.14
C PRO A 177 -0.95 -2.45 7.44
N ALA A 178 -0.29 -2.66 8.58
CA ALA A 178 -0.86 -2.32 9.89
C ALA A 178 -1.10 -0.81 10.07
N THR A 179 -0.24 -0.01 9.42
CA THR A 179 -0.22 1.45 9.47
C THR A 179 -0.89 2.09 8.25
N ALA A 180 -1.77 1.33 7.57
CA ALA A 180 -2.45 1.78 6.37
C ALA A 180 -3.28 3.07 6.59
N GLU A 181 -3.04 4.07 5.74
CA GLU A 181 -3.85 5.28 5.60
C GLU A 181 -4.48 5.27 4.20
N GLU A 182 -5.78 5.60 4.12
CA GLU A 182 -6.59 5.46 2.90
C GLU A 182 -5.93 6.12 1.68
N ALA A 183 -5.55 7.40 1.80
CA ALA A 183 -4.98 8.17 0.70
C ALA A 183 -3.60 7.65 0.26
N VAL A 184 -2.83 7.04 1.15
CA VAL A 184 -1.53 6.43 0.81
C VAL A 184 -1.76 5.10 0.08
N TRP A 185 -2.70 4.29 0.58
CA TRP A 185 -3.06 3.02 -0.02
C TRP A 185 -3.65 3.18 -1.43
N LEU A 186 -4.58 4.12 -1.63
CA LEU A 186 -5.18 4.37 -2.94
C LEU A 186 -4.15 4.88 -3.96
N ARG A 187 -3.16 5.67 -3.53
CA ARG A 187 -2.04 6.06 -4.40
C ARG A 187 -1.19 4.85 -4.78
N ALA A 188 -0.86 3.99 -3.83
CA ALA A 188 -0.09 2.78 -4.10
C ALA A 188 -0.86 1.78 -5.01
N ALA A 189 -2.19 1.72 -4.90
CA ALA A 189 -3.05 0.96 -5.78
C ALA A 189 -3.07 1.55 -7.21
N ASN A 190 -3.23 2.87 -7.35
CA ASN A 190 -3.13 3.55 -8.64
C ASN A 190 -1.76 3.35 -9.29
N ASP A 191 -0.68 3.34 -8.51
CA ASP A 191 0.66 3.07 -9.02
C ASP A 191 0.80 1.67 -9.65
N LEU A 192 0.03 0.67 -9.20
CA LEU A 192 -0.06 -0.64 -9.86
C LEU A 192 -0.83 -0.53 -11.18
N GLU A 193 -1.93 0.21 -11.19
CA GLU A 193 -2.73 0.43 -12.39
C GLU A 193 -1.93 1.11 -13.50
N GLN A 194 -1.15 2.14 -13.15
CA GLN A 194 -0.29 2.87 -14.10
C GLN A 194 0.80 2.00 -14.75
N VAL A 195 1.20 0.91 -14.11
CA VAL A 195 2.14 -0.07 -14.69
C VAL A 195 1.44 -1.26 -15.36
N GLY A 196 0.12 -1.16 -15.57
CA GLY A 196 -0.68 -2.16 -16.28
C GLY A 196 -1.18 -3.31 -15.41
N LEU A 197 -0.94 -3.30 -14.10
CA LEU A 197 -1.41 -4.34 -13.16
C LEU A 197 -2.84 -4.02 -12.67
N VAL A 198 -3.75 -3.88 -13.62
CA VAL A 198 -5.14 -3.41 -13.39
C VAL A 198 -5.88 -4.31 -12.41
N ASP A 199 -5.86 -5.63 -12.58
CA ASP A 199 -6.52 -6.58 -11.68
C ASP A 199 -6.06 -6.42 -10.22
N SER A 200 -4.74 -6.21 -10.03
CA SER A 200 -4.16 -6.00 -8.70
C SER A 200 -4.59 -4.67 -8.09
N ALA A 201 -4.63 -3.61 -8.89
CA ALA A 201 -5.13 -2.30 -8.45
C ALA A 201 -6.61 -2.37 -8.04
N GLN A 202 -7.46 -3.03 -8.83
CA GLN A 202 -8.87 -3.20 -8.52
C GLN A 202 -9.11 -4.00 -7.24
N VAL A 203 -8.31 -5.04 -6.98
CA VAL A 203 -8.33 -5.75 -5.69
C VAL A 203 -8.01 -4.77 -4.55
N ALA A 204 -6.96 -3.97 -4.68
CA ALA A 204 -6.58 -3.00 -3.66
C ALA A 204 -7.64 -1.90 -3.44
N TYR A 205 -8.31 -1.42 -4.49
CA TYR A 205 -9.43 -0.49 -4.37
C TYR A 205 -10.62 -1.10 -3.62
N ARG A 206 -10.95 -2.38 -3.86
CA ARG A 206 -12.00 -3.09 -3.11
C ARG A 206 -11.66 -3.23 -1.64
N VAL A 207 -10.43 -3.66 -1.32
CA VAL A 207 -9.95 -3.74 0.07
C VAL A 207 -10.06 -2.39 0.78
N ALA A 208 -9.74 -1.30 0.09
CA ALA A 208 -9.89 0.04 0.64
C ALA A 208 -11.37 0.40 0.89
N GLY A 209 -12.25 0.07 -0.04
CA GLY A 209 -13.70 0.31 0.07
C GLY A 209 -14.39 -0.52 1.16
N GLU A 210 -13.79 -1.62 1.59
CA GLU A 210 -14.21 -2.40 2.75
C GLU A 210 -13.67 -1.84 4.08
N ARG A 211 -12.46 -1.28 4.06
CA ARG A 211 -11.78 -0.78 5.27
C ARG A 211 -12.23 0.61 5.70
N TRP A 212 -12.25 1.57 4.79
CA TRP A 212 -12.47 2.98 5.12
C TRP A 212 -13.89 3.43 4.76
N PRO A 213 -14.52 4.25 5.62
CA PRO A 213 -15.81 4.84 5.30
C PRO A 213 -15.60 5.97 4.27
N GLY A 214 -16.17 5.84 3.07
CA GLY A 214 -16.12 6.90 2.07
C GLY A 214 -16.43 6.42 0.66
N GLY A 215 -16.62 7.38 -0.25
CA GLY A 215 -16.90 7.11 -1.66
C GLY A 215 -15.65 6.89 -2.53
N MET A 216 -14.48 7.37 -2.08
CA MET A 216 -13.30 7.47 -2.94
C MET A 216 -12.72 6.12 -3.41
N PRO A 217 -12.64 5.06 -2.60
CA PRO A 217 -12.14 3.76 -3.07
C PRO A 217 -13.01 3.16 -4.19
N TRP A 218 -14.33 3.24 -4.00
CA TRP A 218 -15.31 2.76 -4.98
C TRP A 218 -15.34 3.62 -6.25
N PHE A 219 -15.08 4.91 -6.12
CA PHE A 219 -14.89 5.80 -7.27
C PHE A 219 -13.63 5.45 -8.07
N ALA A 220 -12.50 5.18 -7.40
CA ALA A 220 -11.27 4.74 -8.05
C ALA A 220 -11.49 3.41 -8.80
N LEU A 221 -12.15 2.43 -8.14
CA LEU A 221 -12.55 1.19 -8.79
C LEU A 221 -13.41 1.45 -10.04
N ALA A 222 -14.43 2.31 -9.93
CA ALA A 222 -15.29 2.62 -11.06
C ALA A 222 -14.55 3.24 -12.25
N ASN A 223 -13.58 4.11 -12.00
CA ASN A 223 -12.76 4.70 -13.06
C ASN A 223 -11.91 3.64 -13.77
N SER A 224 -11.39 2.68 -13.00
CA SER A 224 -10.67 1.52 -13.55
C SER A 224 -11.56 0.66 -14.45
N GLU A 225 -12.75 0.28 -13.97
CA GLU A 225 -13.73 -0.51 -14.74
C GLU A 225 -14.21 0.24 -16.00
N TYR A 226 -14.40 1.55 -15.87
CA TYR A 226 -14.76 2.41 -16.99
C TYR A 226 -13.64 2.43 -18.05
N ALA A 227 -12.37 2.52 -17.65
CA ALA A 227 -11.24 2.46 -18.57
C ALA A 227 -11.13 1.12 -19.31
N LEU A 228 -11.54 0.02 -18.66
CA LEU A 228 -11.63 -1.31 -19.28
C LEU A 228 -12.84 -1.50 -20.21
N GLY A 229 -13.76 -0.53 -20.25
CA GLY A 229 -14.97 -0.62 -21.06
C GLY A 229 -16.17 -1.23 -20.33
N ASP A 230 -16.02 -1.69 -19.09
CA ASP A 230 -17.11 -2.28 -18.33
C ASP A 230 -17.99 -1.22 -17.66
N ARG A 231 -18.97 -0.73 -18.43
CA ARG A 231 -19.97 0.24 -17.96
C ARG A 231 -20.89 -0.32 -16.88
N GLN A 232 -21.09 -1.64 -16.83
CA GLN A 232 -21.93 -2.27 -15.83
C GLN A 232 -21.22 -2.25 -14.47
N ALA A 233 -19.97 -2.67 -14.42
CA ALA A 233 -19.15 -2.66 -13.21
C ALA A 233 -18.87 -1.23 -12.73
N ALA A 234 -18.56 -0.31 -13.65
CA ALA A 234 -18.38 1.10 -13.33
C ALA A 234 -19.62 1.71 -12.66
N GLU A 235 -20.83 1.46 -13.20
CA GLU A 235 -22.08 1.93 -12.59
C GLU A 235 -22.27 1.37 -11.18
N GLN A 236 -22.04 0.07 -10.98
CA GLN A 236 -22.19 -0.58 -9.68
C GLN A 236 -21.25 0.05 -8.64
N ALA A 237 -19.97 0.22 -8.99
CA ALA A 237 -18.99 0.83 -8.11
C ALA A 237 -19.32 2.31 -7.81
N LEU A 238 -19.80 3.09 -8.79
CA LEU A 238 -20.24 4.48 -8.57
C LEU A 238 -21.47 4.57 -7.68
N ARG A 239 -22.44 3.66 -7.82
CA ARG A 239 -23.60 3.57 -6.92
C ARG A 239 -23.16 3.30 -5.48
N ILE A 240 -22.18 2.43 -5.27
CA ILE A 240 -21.60 2.20 -3.93
C ILE A 240 -20.88 3.46 -3.45
N SER A 241 -20.08 4.09 -4.30
CA SER A 241 -19.35 5.33 -3.98
C SER A 241 -20.26 6.41 -3.41
N VAL A 242 -21.31 6.78 -4.14
CA VAL A 242 -22.24 7.84 -3.70
C VAL A 242 -23.18 7.41 -2.57
N SER A 243 -23.37 6.10 -2.37
CA SER A 243 -24.11 5.61 -1.20
C SER A 243 -23.27 5.66 0.08
N ARG A 244 -21.94 5.51 -0.05
CA ARG A 244 -20.99 5.60 1.08
C ARG A 244 -20.69 7.05 1.45
N ASP A 245 -20.71 7.94 0.47
CA ASP A 245 -20.54 9.37 0.65
C ASP A 245 -21.46 10.14 -0.31
N ALA A 246 -22.63 10.53 0.20
CA ALA A 246 -23.61 11.29 -0.58
C ALA A 246 -23.12 12.70 -0.94
N GLY A 247 -22.14 13.24 -0.20
CA GLY A 247 -21.51 14.53 -0.48
C GLY A 247 -20.38 14.45 -1.51
N PHE A 248 -20.11 13.29 -2.11
CA PHE A 248 -19.03 13.12 -3.06
C PHE A 248 -19.44 13.50 -4.49
N ALA A 249 -19.43 14.81 -4.79
CA ALA A 249 -19.84 15.35 -6.09
C ALA A 249 -19.17 14.67 -7.32
N PRO A 250 -17.85 14.36 -7.34
CA PRO A 250 -17.24 13.65 -8.45
C PRO A 250 -17.86 12.27 -8.71
N GLY A 251 -18.25 11.55 -7.66
CA GLY A 251 -18.93 10.25 -7.79
C GLY A 251 -20.28 10.37 -8.48
N TRP A 252 -21.08 11.38 -8.10
CA TRP A 252 -22.36 11.67 -8.76
C TRP A 252 -22.19 12.06 -10.22
N PHE A 253 -21.18 12.87 -10.52
CA PHE A 253 -20.91 13.28 -11.89
C PHE A 253 -20.51 12.10 -12.77
N ASN A 254 -19.57 11.26 -12.33
CA ASN A 254 -19.19 10.07 -13.09
C ASN A 254 -20.35 9.08 -13.21
N LEU A 255 -21.20 8.94 -12.18
CA LEU A 255 -22.42 8.11 -12.26
C LEU A 255 -23.37 8.63 -13.35
N SER A 256 -23.53 9.95 -13.46
CA SER A 256 -24.38 10.55 -14.50
C SER A 256 -23.89 10.24 -15.91
N HIS A 257 -22.57 10.29 -16.13
CA HIS A 257 -21.96 9.98 -17.43
C HIS A 257 -22.18 8.51 -17.80
N VAL A 258 -21.88 7.58 -16.88
CA VAL A 258 -22.06 6.14 -17.13
C VAL A 258 -23.54 5.81 -17.40
N LEU A 259 -24.48 6.41 -16.67
CA LEU A 259 -25.91 6.20 -16.90
C LEU A 259 -26.36 6.74 -18.28
N ALA A 260 -25.85 7.89 -18.70
CA ALA A 260 -26.18 8.47 -20.01
C ALA A 260 -25.66 7.61 -21.17
N GLU A 261 -24.43 7.12 -21.08
CA GLU A 261 -23.86 6.18 -22.06
C GLU A 261 -24.66 4.89 -22.17
N LYS A 262 -25.30 4.47 -21.08
CA LYS A 262 -26.18 3.29 -21.01
C LYS A 262 -27.63 3.58 -21.44
N GLY A 263 -27.96 4.81 -21.82
CA GLY A 263 -29.30 5.22 -22.24
C GLY A 263 -30.27 5.56 -21.11
N CYS A 264 -29.81 5.61 -19.85
CA CYS A 264 -30.61 5.94 -18.68
C CYS A 264 -30.61 7.44 -18.40
N PHE A 265 -31.19 8.21 -19.33
CA PHE A 265 -31.11 9.68 -19.32
C PHE A 265 -31.78 10.35 -18.12
N ASN A 266 -32.90 9.83 -17.64
CA ASN A 266 -33.61 10.42 -16.50
C ASN A 266 -32.76 10.32 -15.23
N GLU A 267 -32.22 9.13 -14.98
CA GLU A 267 -31.33 8.82 -13.87
C GLU A 267 -30.02 9.60 -13.98
N ALA A 268 -29.46 9.68 -15.19
CA ALA A 268 -28.26 10.48 -15.47
C ALA A 268 -28.48 11.95 -15.11
N GLN A 269 -29.61 12.54 -15.54
CA GLN A 269 -29.93 13.93 -15.24
C GLN A 269 -30.08 14.18 -13.73
N GLN A 270 -30.71 13.25 -13.00
CA GLN A 270 -30.82 13.35 -11.55
C GLN A 270 -29.44 13.31 -10.87
N ALA A 271 -28.58 12.37 -11.26
CA ALA A 271 -27.22 12.25 -10.73
C ALA A 271 -26.37 13.50 -11.04
N ARG A 272 -26.48 14.07 -12.25
CA ARG A 272 -25.77 15.32 -12.61
C ARG A 272 -26.25 16.49 -11.76
N THR A 273 -27.57 16.63 -11.56
CA THR A 273 -28.15 17.65 -10.69
C THR A 273 -27.63 17.52 -9.26
N CYS A 274 -27.44 16.30 -8.75
CA CYS A 274 -26.82 16.06 -7.45
C CYS A 274 -25.39 16.59 -7.37
N ALA A 275 -24.52 16.21 -8.31
CA ALA A 275 -23.15 16.71 -8.37
C ALA A 275 -23.09 18.25 -8.35
N ALA A 276 -23.92 18.89 -9.19
CA ALA A 276 -24.00 20.35 -9.26
C ALA A 276 -24.56 20.99 -7.98
N SER A 277 -25.50 20.34 -7.29
CA SER A 277 -26.05 20.86 -6.03
C SER A 277 -25.05 20.82 -4.88
N ILE A 278 -24.20 19.78 -4.85
CA ILE A 278 -23.17 19.59 -3.82
C ILE A 278 -22.01 20.58 -4.02
N SER A 279 -21.67 20.90 -5.27
CA SER A 279 -20.54 21.77 -5.62
C SER A 279 -20.92 22.75 -6.73
N PRO A 280 -21.77 23.76 -6.43
CA PRO A 280 -22.37 24.63 -7.44
C PRO A 280 -21.39 25.56 -8.15
N GLN A 281 -20.19 25.77 -7.58
CA GLN A 281 -19.14 26.59 -8.19
C GLN A 281 -18.23 25.79 -9.13
N ASP A 282 -18.33 24.46 -9.14
CA ASP A 282 -17.53 23.60 -10.01
C ASP A 282 -18.24 23.42 -11.35
N THR A 283 -17.82 24.21 -12.34
CA THR A 283 -18.44 24.24 -13.67
C THR A 283 -18.31 22.93 -14.43
N ARG A 284 -17.37 22.04 -14.04
CA ARG A 284 -17.22 20.72 -14.67
C ARG A 284 -18.48 19.87 -14.53
N PHE A 285 -19.27 20.08 -13.47
CA PHE A 285 -20.52 19.34 -13.26
C PHE A 285 -21.70 19.84 -14.11
N ALA A 286 -21.50 20.91 -14.88
CA ALA A 286 -22.46 21.40 -15.87
C ALA A 286 -22.18 20.90 -17.30
N GLU A 287 -21.11 20.12 -17.51
CA GLU A 287 -20.78 19.55 -18.81
C GLU A 287 -21.95 18.72 -19.38
N PRO A 288 -22.16 18.75 -20.71
CA PRO A 288 -23.21 17.97 -21.35
C PRO A 288 -23.05 16.47 -21.11
N LEU A 289 -24.18 15.78 -20.91
CA LEU A 289 -24.17 14.32 -20.82
C LEU A 289 -23.82 13.70 -22.16
N PRO A 290 -23.03 12.60 -22.18
CA PRO A 290 -22.69 11.91 -23.41
C PRO A 290 -23.93 11.29 -24.07
N LEU A 291 -23.82 11.03 -25.38
CA LEU A 291 -24.83 10.26 -26.10
C LEU A 291 -24.74 8.78 -25.72
N PRO A 292 -25.86 8.03 -25.78
CA PRO A 292 -25.86 6.60 -25.53
C PRO A 292 -24.96 5.86 -26.52
N VAL A 293 -24.25 4.86 -26.02
CA VAL A 293 -23.50 3.94 -26.86
C VAL A 293 -24.47 3.10 -27.68
N ALA A 294 -24.17 2.89 -28.97
CA ALA A 294 -25.04 2.15 -29.87
C ALA A 294 -25.36 0.75 -29.32
N GLY A 295 -26.65 0.41 -29.26
CA GLY A 295 -27.11 -0.87 -28.73
C GLY A 295 -27.33 -0.91 -27.21
N ALA A 296 -27.12 0.20 -26.49
CA ALA A 296 -27.48 0.32 -25.09
C ALA A 296 -29.00 0.26 -24.90
N ARG A 297 -29.52 -0.91 -24.53
CA ARG A 297 -30.89 -1.11 -24.07
C ARG A 297 -30.85 -1.92 -22.79
N GLN A 298 -30.75 -1.24 -21.67
CA GLN A 298 -30.76 -1.88 -20.36
C GLN A 298 -31.88 -1.32 -19.49
N ALA A 299 -32.37 -2.13 -18.57
CA ALA A 299 -33.34 -1.68 -17.59
C ALA A 299 -32.68 -0.67 -16.65
N CYS A 300 -33.15 0.57 -16.69
CA CYS A 300 -32.68 1.63 -15.82
C CYS A 300 -33.20 1.42 -14.40
N GLN A 301 -32.30 1.52 -13.43
CA GLN A 301 -32.60 1.38 -12.01
C GLN A 301 -32.53 2.74 -11.32
N ALA A 302 -33.46 2.99 -10.39
CA ALA A 302 -33.44 4.19 -9.57
C ALA A 302 -32.06 4.42 -8.93
N ILE A 303 -31.59 5.65 -8.92
CA ILE A 303 -30.31 6.03 -8.30
C ILE A 303 -30.43 6.14 -6.78
N PRO A 304 -29.30 6.05 -6.03
CA PRO A 304 -29.31 6.34 -4.60
C PRO A 304 -29.90 7.71 -4.28
N ALA A 305 -30.41 7.89 -3.06
CA ALA A 305 -30.97 9.17 -2.65
C ALA A 305 -29.86 10.21 -2.49
N CYS A 306 -30.02 11.31 -3.20
CA CYS A 306 -29.25 12.53 -3.06
C CYS A 306 -29.70 13.23 -1.77
N ARG A 307 -28.86 13.22 -0.74
CA ARG A 307 -29.16 13.78 0.59
C ARG A 307 -28.07 14.71 1.04
#